data_AF-A0A813NKR3-F1
#
_entry.id   AF-A0A813NKR3-F1
#
_cell.length_a   1.000
_cell.length_b   1.000
_cell.length_c   1.000
_cell.angle_alpha   90.00
_cell.angle_beta   90.00
_cell.angle_gamma   90.00
#
_symmetry.space_group_name_H-M   'P 1'
#
loop_
_entity.id
_entity.type
_entity.pdbx_description
1 polymer ?
#
loop_
_entity_poly.entity_id
_entity_poly.type
_entity_poly.pdbx_seq_one_letter_code
_entity_poly.pdbx_strand_id
1 'polypeptide(L)'
;MAGYDQTIHYISQQAFNYAGQYPAPTQYMQSIPTQQLYSYNLNQQTSYLDPYVPNKNPKQNVPQDTNVNKAQTNNLNSQTKRSQICTKRCVVMCLICIGILLLIAAAFTVPLVVILTLPPDSNGSLSLYGVQLNLNPSSLPNSWSQCYTATYATSMGTTNLNTILSACNKNMLLLGCRQTGNTIMDVAAMGYRADVLYNCATTSNCRNVANGVGWYYSDVYSWGFANGTDSVTRSICDTSSTNAGYRLCWHTENIDGYRCGSVITYGNNYEKVIYHSN
;
A
#
# COMPACT_ATOMS: atom_id res chain seq x y z
N MET A 1 44.78 29.18 -33.97
CA MET A 1 43.30 29.25 -34.01
C MET A 1 42.78 28.39 -32.87
N ALA A 2 42.06 29.03 -31.93
CA ALA A 2 41.25 28.55 -30.78
C ALA A 2 41.54 27.14 -30.21
N GLY A 3 41.86 26.93 -28.93
CA GLY A 3 41.32 27.57 -27.73
C GLY A 3 40.66 26.47 -26.89
N TYR A 4 41.45 25.79 -26.06
CA TYR A 4 41.02 24.70 -25.17
C TYR A 4 40.72 25.31 -23.79
N ASP A 5 39.44 25.33 -23.40
CA ASP A 5 38.99 25.82 -22.10
C ASP A 5 39.09 24.67 -21.07
N GLN A 6 40.10 24.76 -20.21
CA GLN A 6 40.22 23.94 -19.00
C GLN A 6 39.83 24.78 -17.79
N THR A 7 38.53 24.85 -17.53
CA THR A 7 38.01 25.44 -16.30
C THR A 7 36.81 24.60 -15.86
N ILE A 8 37.02 23.60 -15.00
CA ILE A 8 36.23 23.17 -13.81
C ILE A 8 36.90 21.88 -13.27
N HIS A 9 38.03 22.07 -12.59
CA HIS A 9 38.56 21.14 -11.60
C HIS A 9 38.98 22.03 -10.43
N TYR A 10 38.64 21.65 -9.19
CA TYR A 10 38.58 22.47 -7.95
C TYR A 10 37.23 23.13 -7.70
N ILE A 11 36.33 22.45 -6.98
CA ILE A 11 35.80 22.75 -5.61
C ILE A 11 35.06 21.47 -5.17
N SER A 12 35.59 20.60 -4.29
CA SER A 12 35.10 20.50 -2.90
C SER A 12 35.80 19.40 -2.06
N GLN A 13 37.11 19.15 -2.26
CA GLN A 13 37.89 18.29 -1.34
C GLN A 13 38.39 19.05 -0.10
N GLN A 14 37.49 19.64 0.69
CA GLN A 14 37.80 20.08 2.04
C GLN A 14 36.63 19.80 3.00
N ALA A 15 36.57 18.57 3.48
CA ALA A 15 35.92 18.22 4.75
C ALA A 15 36.44 16.86 5.27
N PHE A 16 37.75 16.68 5.33
CA PHE A 16 38.38 15.69 6.20
C PHE A 16 39.20 16.45 7.21
N ASN A 17 38.67 16.56 8.44
CA ASN A 17 39.40 16.60 9.71
C ASN A 17 38.42 16.93 10.85
N TYR A 18 37.60 15.97 11.25
CA TYR A 18 37.05 15.87 12.61
C TYR A 18 36.71 14.40 12.88
N ALA A 19 37.74 13.58 13.02
CA ALA A 19 37.65 12.28 13.67
C ALA A 19 38.38 12.41 15.02
N GLY A 20 37.62 12.40 16.10
CA GLY A 20 38.17 12.50 17.45
C GLY A 20 37.10 12.31 18.52
N GLN A 21 37.00 11.07 19.00
CA GLN A 21 36.48 10.69 20.31
C GLN A 21 34.97 10.78 20.57
N TYR A 22 34.26 9.67 20.34
CA TYR A 22 33.10 9.30 21.16
C TYR A 22 33.28 7.89 21.70
N PRO A 23 33.33 7.69 23.04
CA PRO A 23 33.35 6.36 23.63
C PRO A 23 31.99 5.67 23.50
N ALA A 24 32.02 4.34 23.43
CA ALA A 24 30.85 3.46 23.31
C ALA A 24 29.81 3.70 24.42
N PRO A 25 28.49 3.75 24.10
CA PRO A 25 27.47 3.81 25.13
C PRO A 25 27.37 2.45 25.84
N THR A 26 27.76 2.48 27.11
CA THR A 26 27.58 1.42 28.10
C THR A 26 26.10 1.26 28.41
N GLN A 27 25.71 0.03 28.70
CA GLN A 27 24.35 -0.39 29.03
C GLN A 27 23.75 0.43 30.18
N TYR A 28 22.58 1.01 29.95
CA TYR A 28 21.65 1.41 31.00
C TYR A 28 20.28 0.79 30.71
N MET A 29 20.04 -0.38 31.31
CA MET A 29 18.68 -0.79 31.65
C MET A 29 18.22 0.11 32.81
N GLN A 30 17.22 0.95 32.56
CA GLN A 30 16.37 1.47 33.62
C GLN A 30 14.90 1.30 33.21
N SER A 31 14.21 0.56 34.06
CA SER A 31 12.77 0.30 34.08
C SER A 31 11.96 1.59 34.08
N ILE A 32 11.03 1.73 33.13
CA ILE A 32 10.02 2.78 33.16
C ILE A 32 8.76 2.24 33.86
N PRO A 33 8.26 2.90 34.92
CA PRO A 33 7.03 2.52 35.57
C PRO A 33 5.80 2.87 34.73
N THR A 34 4.82 1.98 34.81
CA THR A 34 3.47 2.09 34.28
C THR A 34 2.69 3.25 34.90
N GLN A 35 1.70 3.72 34.13
CA GLN A 35 0.52 4.54 34.49
C GLN A 35 0.60 6.05 34.16
N GLN A 36 -0.18 6.46 33.14
CA GLN A 36 -1.42 7.22 33.40
C GLN A 36 -2.29 7.25 32.14
N LEU A 37 -3.49 6.70 32.28
CA LEU A 37 -4.59 6.82 31.31
C LEU A 37 -5.18 8.23 31.42
N TYR A 38 -5.06 9.04 30.37
CA TYR A 38 -5.87 10.24 30.21
C TYR A 38 -7.09 9.91 29.37
N SER A 39 -8.25 9.88 30.02
CA SER A 39 -9.57 9.81 29.41
C SER A 39 -9.88 11.13 28.72
N TYR A 40 -10.06 11.12 27.40
CA TYR A 40 -10.52 12.28 26.64
C TYR A 40 -12.05 12.37 26.75
N ASN A 41 -12.55 13.44 27.37
CA ASN A 41 -13.98 13.71 27.52
C ASN A 41 -14.50 14.42 26.25
N LEU A 42 -15.26 13.68 25.45
CA LEU A 42 -16.07 14.18 24.34
C LEU A 42 -17.33 14.81 24.92
N ASN A 43 -17.36 16.15 25.03
CA ASN A 43 -18.60 16.93 25.07
C ASN A 43 -18.26 18.41 24.88
N GLN A 44 -18.56 18.94 23.68
CA GLN A 44 -19.20 20.24 23.52
C GLN A 44 -19.60 20.45 22.06
N GLN A 45 -20.87 20.16 21.82
CA GLN A 45 -21.61 20.49 20.61
C GLN A 45 -22.33 21.81 20.88
N THR A 46 -21.77 22.92 20.40
CA THR A 46 -22.47 24.22 20.42
C THR A 46 -22.90 24.55 19.00
N SER A 47 -24.18 24.33 18.76
CA SER A 47 -24.95 24.77 17.60
C SER A 47 -24.94 26.30 17.49
N TYR A 48 -24.39 26.81 16.39
CA TYR A 48 -24.55 28.19 15.96
C TYR A 48 -25.94 28.34 15.31
N LEU A 49 -26.85 29.04 15.99
CA LEU A 49 -28.18 29.41 15.47
C LEU A 49 -28.08 30.77 14.78
N ASP A 50 -28.33 30.80 13.48
CA ASP A 50 -28.51 32.01 12.69
C ASP A 50 -30.01 32.38 12.67
N PRO A 51 -30.40 33.64 12.92
CA PRO A 51 -31.81 34.04 12.98
C PRO A 51 -32.45 34.21 11.59
N TYR A 52 -33.53 33.47 11.38
CA TYR A 52 -34.44 33.53 10.23
C TYR A 52 -35.21 34.86 10.17
N VAL A 53 -35.13 35.53 9.02
CA VAL A 53 -35.90 36.75 8.67
C VAL A 53 -37.22 36.35 8.00
N PRO A 54 -38.40 36.80 8.49
CA PRO A 54 -39.68 36.48 7.87
C PRO A 54 -39.99 37.43 6.69
N ASN A 55 -40.13 36.88 5.48
CA ASN A 55 -40.67 37.60 4.33
C ASN A 55 -42.15 37.26 4.09
N LYS A 56 -42.91 38.30 3.77
CA LYS A 56 -44.37 38.41 3.69
C LYS A 56 -44.92 37.75 2.42
N ASN A 57 -46.08 37.10 2.59
CA ASN A 57 -46.98 36.65 1.53
C ASN A 57 -47.42 37.77 0.58
N PRO A 58 -47.73 37.42 -0.68
CA PRO A 58 -48.95 37.89 -1.31
C PRO A 58 -49.87 36.74 -1.75
N LYS A 59 -51.16 37.00 -1.51
CA LYS A 59 -52.33 36.19 -1.85
C LYS A 59 -52.48 36.05 -3.37
N GLN A 60 -52.86 34.87 -3.84
CA GLN A 60 -53.52 34.71 -5.15
C GLN A 60 -54.79 33.87 -5.01
N ASN A 61 -55.90 34.48 -5.44
CA ASN A 61 -57.24 33.92 -5.53
C ASN A 61 -57.32 32.95 -6.72
N VAL A 62 -57.94 31.79 -6.52
CA VAL A 62 -58.38 30.91 -7.62
C VAL A 62 -59.87 30.57 -7.41
N PRO A 63 -60.73 30.68 -8.44
CA PRO A 63 -62.18 30.45 -8.32
C PRO A 63 -62.54 28.96 -8.18
N GLN A 64 -63.60 28.68 -7.43
CA GLN A 64 -64.23 27.36 -7.37
C GLN A 64 -65.11 27.12 -8.59
N ASP A 65 -64.98 25.94 -9.21
CA ASP A 65 -65.87 25.48 -10.28
C ASP A 65 -66.63 24.22 -9.83
N THR A 66 -67.95 24.28 -9.88
CA THR A 66 -68.90 23.29 -9.37
C THR A 66 -69.32 22.33 -10.48
N ASN A 67 -68.62 21.19 -10.65
CA ASN A 67 -69.04 20.14 -11.59
C ASN A 67 -68.58 18.69 -11.21
N VAL A 68 -68.56 18.34 -9.93
CA VAL A 68 -67.95 17.06 -9.46
C VAL A 68 -68.94 15.88 -9.30
N ASN A 69 -70.26 16.08 -9.39
CA ASN A 69 -71.20 15.05 -8.88
C ASN A 69 -71.82 14.08 -9.90
N LYS A 70 -71.25 13.87 -11.10
CA LYS A 70 -71.73 12.83 -12.05
C LYS A 70 -70.70 11.82 -12.57
N ALA A 71 -69.43 11.95 -12.19
CA ALA A 71 -68.37 11.03 -12.65
C ALA A 71 -68.05 9.87 -11.67
N GLN A 72 -68.54 9.92 -10.43
CA GLN A 72 -68.13 8.97 -9.38
C GLN A 72 -68.84 7.61 -9.41
N THR A 73 -70.01 7.46 -10.03
CA THR A 73 -70.76 6.19 -10.02
C THR A 73 -70.34 5.17 -11.07
N ASN A 74 -69.63 5.57 -12.13
CA ASN A 74 -69.18 4.63 -13.18
C ASN A 74 -67.80 3.98 -12.91
N ASN A 75 -67.06 4.42 -11.89
CA ASN A 75 -65.71 3.94 -11.62
C ASN A 75 -65.67 2.70 -10.69
N LEU A 76 -66.72 2.46 -9.90
CA LEU A 76 -66.77 1.33 -8.97
C LEU A 76 -66.91 -0.03 -9.67
N ASN A 77 -67.59 -0.09 -10.81
CA ASN A 77 -67.79 -1.35 -11.56
C ASN A 77 -66.59 -1.78 -12.43
N SER A 78 -65.62 -0.89 -12.66
CA SER A 78 -64.39 -1.18 -13.42
C SER A 78 -63.29 -1.78 -12.52
N GLN A 79 -63.29 -1.43 -11.24
CA GLN A 79 -62.30 -1.88 -10.24
C GLN A 79 -62.47 -3.36 -9.87
N THR A 80 -63.72 -3.86 -9.80
CA THR A 80 -63.99 -5.25 -9.37
C THR A 80 -63.60 -6.30 -10.41
N LYS A 81 -63.68 -5.98 -11.71
CA LYS A 81 -63.26 -6.89 -12.80
C LYS A 81 -61.74 -6.98 -13.00
N ARG A 82 -60.99 -5.91 -12.66
CA ARG A 82 -59.51 -5.92 -12.76
C ARG A 82 -58.84 -6.69 -11.62
N SER A 83 -59.47 -6.73 -10.43
CA SER A 83 -59.00 -7.49 -9.28
C SER A 83 -58.95 -9.01 -9.55
N GLN A 84 -59.99 -9.59 -10.17
CA GLN A 84 -60.04 -11.04 -10.39
C GLN A 84 -59.09 -11.58 -11.48
N ILE A 85 -58.63 -10.72 -12.40
CA ILE A 85 -57.65 -11.10 -13.43
C ILE A 85 -56.22 -11.08 -12.86
N CYS A 86 -55.95 -10.23 -11.87
CA CYS A 86 -54.64 -10.13 -11.23
C CYS A 86 -54.34 -11.33 -10.32
N THR A 87 -55.34 -11.85 -9.59
CA THR A 87 -55.15 -12.98 -8.67
C THR A 87 -54.91 -14.31 -9.41
N LYS A 88 -55.58 -14.55 -10.55
CA LYS A 88 -55.38 -15.79 -11.33
C LYS A 88 -54.02 -15.86 -12.00
N ARG A 89 -53.41 -14.72 -12.39
CA ARG A 89 -52.07 -14.69 -12.99
C ARG A 89 -50.96 -14.81 -11.95
N CYS A 90 -51.15 -14.32 -10.72
CA CYS A 90 -50.15 -14.47 -9.66
C CYS A 90 -50.01 -15.91 -9.16
N VAL A 91 -51.11 -16.68 -9.07
CA VAL A 91 -51.05 -18.08 -8.60
C VAL A 91 -50.36 -19.01 -9.61
N VAL A 92 -50.60 -18.80 -10.91
CA VAL A 92 -49.94 -19.59 -11.97
C VAL A 92 -48.44 -19.27 -12.07
N MET A 93 -48.03 -18.01 -11.85
CA MET A 93 -46.62 -17.63 -11.86
C MET A 93 -45.86 -18.12 -10.62
N CYS A 94 -46.53 -18.21 -9.47
CA CYS A 94 -45.96 -18.74 -8.23
C CYS A 94 -45.73 -20.28 -8.29
N LEU A 95 -46.65 -21.04 -8.91
CA LEU A 95 -46.49 -22.49 -9.08
C LEU A 95 -45.39 -22.87 -10.09
N ILE A 96 -45.15 -22.04 -11.12
CA ILE A 96 -44.03 -22.24 -12.05
C ILE A 96 -42.68 -21.94 -11.38
N CYS A 97 -42.60 -20.93 -10.50
CA CYS A 97 -41.39 -20.66 -9.72
C CYS A 97 -41.08 -21.76 -8.69
N ILE A 98 -42.09 -22.36 -8.05
CA ILE A 98 -41.90 -23.47 -7.09
C ILE A 98 -41.48 -24.77 -7.83
N GLY A 99 -42.02 -25.03 -9.02
CA GLY A 99 -41.62 -26.19 -9.84
C GLY A 99 -40.18 -26.10 -10.38
N ILE A 100 -39.73 -24.90 -10.77
CA ILE A 100 -38.35 -24.67 -11.24
C ILE A 100 -37.35 -24.74 -10.06
N LEU A 101 -37.75 -24.32 -8.85
CA LEU A 101 -36.90 -24.49 -7.65
C LEU A 101 -36.71 -25.95 -7.23
N LEU A 102 -37.71 -26.82 -7.46
CA LEU A 102 -37.62 -28.25 -7.12
C LEU A 102 -36.86 -29.09 -8.18
N LEU A 103 -36.73 -28.61 -9.42
CA LEU A 103 -35.92 -29.27 -10.46
C LEU A 103 -34.41 -28.94 -10.36
N ILE A 104 -34.03 -27.85 -9.67
CA ILE A 104 -32.60 -27.50 -9.46
C ILE A 104 -32.04 -28.15 -8.18
N ALA A 105 -32.89 -28.59 -7.27
CA ALA A 105 -32.48 -29.21 -5.99
C ALA A 105 -32.02 -30.69 -6.12
N ALA A 106 -32.18 -31.33 -7.27
CA ALA A 106 -31.83 -32.75 -7.46
C ALA A 106 -30.49 -33.00 -8.20
N ALA A 107 -29.69 -31.97 -8.49
CA ALA A 107 -28.46 -32.10 -9.30
C ALA A 107 -27.16 -31.64 -8.63
N PHE A 108 -27.13 -31.35 -7.33
CA PHE A 108 -25.89 -30.97 -6.64
C PHE A 108 -25.76 -31.61 -5.26
N THR A 109 -25.85 -32.94 -5.19
CA THR A 109 -25.21 -33.71 -4.12
C THR A 109 -23.78 -34.04 -4.52
N VAL A 110 -22.91 -33.03 -4.49
CA VAL A 110 -21.47 -33.27 -4.35
C VAL A 110 -21.15 -33.01 -2.87
N PRO A 111 -20.87 -34.02 -2.03
CA PRO A 111 -20.25 -33.77 -0.75
C PRO A 111 -18.78 -33.49 -1.03
N LEU A 112 -18.50 -32.31 -1.55
CA LEU A 112 -17.13 -31.84 -1.68
C LEU A 112 -16.86 -30.93 -0.49
N VAL A 113 -16.72 -31.55 0.68
CA VAL A 113 -15.78 -31.00 1.66
C VAL A 113 -14.40 -31.23 1.05
N VAL A 114 -13.98 -30.33 0.15
CA VAL A 114 -12.55 -30.06 0.01
C VAL A 114 -12.18 -29.46 1.34
N ILE A 115 -11.73 -30.29 2.28
CA ILE A 115 -10.75 -29.80 3.22
C ILE A 115 -9.61 -29.39 2.29
N LEU A 116 -9.49 -28.09 2.02
CA LEU A 116 -8.20 -27.55 1.64
C LEU A 116 -7.34 -27.78 2.88
N THR A 117 -6.82 -29.00 3.02
CA THR A 117 -5.45 -29.14 3.45
C THR A 117 -4.72 -28.41 2.33
N LEU A 118 -4.58 -27.09 2.50
CA LEU A 118 -3.50 -26.40 1.84
C LEU A 118 -2.30 -27.31 2.08
N PRO A 119 -1.62 -27.82 1.04
CA PRO A 119 -0.30 -28.39 1.28
C PRO A 119 0.42 -27.37 2.17
N PRO A 120 1.19 -27.78 3.19
CA PRO A 120 2.03 -26.82 3.91
C PRO A 120 2.72 -26.01 2.82
N ASP A 121 2.41 -24.71 2.76
CA ASP A 121 2.79 -23.86 1.65
C ASP A 121 4.31 -23.95 1.59
N SER A 122 4.80 -24.74 0.64
CA SER A 122 6.20 -24.78 0.24
C SER A 122 6.49 -23.62 -0.71
N ASN A 123 5.45 -22.85 -1.06
CA ASN A 123 5.55 -21.45 -1.48
C ASN A 123 5.96 -20.67 -0.24
N GLY A 124 7.12 -20.03 -0.30
CA GLY A 124 7.78 -19.41 0.84
C GLY A 124 6.79 -18.58 1.66
N SER A 125 6.62 -19.00 2.90
CA SER A 125 5.92 -18.19 3.87
C SER A 125 6.72 -16.90 4.09
N LEU A 126 6.05 -15.74 4.14
CA LEU A 126 6.62 -14.50 4.65
C LEU A 126 6.98 -14.69 6.13
N SER A 127 8.15 -15.24 6.38
CA SER A 127 8.67 -15.58 7.71
C SER A 127 9.06 -14.36 8.57
N LEU A 128 9.07 -13.16 7.98
CA LEU A 128 9.44 -11.88 8.59
C LEU A 128 8.38 -10.84 8.20
N TYR A 129 7.91 -10.11 9.21
CA TYR A 129 6.93 -9.04 9.07
C TYR A 129 7.60 -7.69 9.29
N GLY A 130 7.30 -6.72 8.43
CA GLY A 130 7.85 -5.37 8.54
C GLY A 130 9.33 -5.29 8.13
N VAL A 131 9.91 -4.12 8.39
CA VAL A 131 11.33 -3.85 8.13
C VAL A 131 12.18 -4.46 9.24
N GLN A 132 13.16 -5.27 8.84
CA GLN A 132 14.13 -5.91 9.72
C GLN A 132 15.44 -5.13 9.74
N LEU A 133 16.07 -5.08 10.91
CA LEU A 133 17.42 -4.55 11.09
C LEU A 133 18.39 -5.69 11.41
N ASN A 134 19.63 -5.58 10.97
CA ASN A 134 20.68 -6.57 11.23
C ASN A 134 20.28 -8.01 10.82
N LEU A 135 19.62 -8.14 9.68
CA LEU A 135 19.13 -9.43 9.19
C LEU A 135 20.30 -10.28 8.68
N ASN A 136 20.54 -11.42 9.33
CA ASN A 136 21.47 -12.42 8.83
C ASN A 136 20.78 -13.28 7.76
N PRO A 137 21.26 -13.32 6.50
CA PRO A 137 20.62 -14.13 5.46
C PRO A 137 20.58 -15.62 5.78
N SER A 138 21.43 -16.14 6.68
CA SER A 138 21.36 -17.52 7.15
C SER A 138 20.12 -17.84 8.00
N SER A 139 19.39 -16.82 8.48
CA SER A 139 18.10 -17.03 9.16
C SER A 139 16.92 -17.15 8.19
N LEU A 140 17.13 -16.90 6.89
CA LEU A 140 16.10 -17.10 5.89
C LEU A 140 15.87 -18.60 5.66
N PRO A 141 14.63 -19.04 5.41
CA PRO A 141 14.36 -20.40 4.98
C PRO A 141 15.18 -20.78 3.74
N ASN A 142 15.54 -22.05 3.61
CA ASN A 142 16.34 -22.56 2.48
C ASN A 142 15.71 -22.33 1.08
N SER A 143 14.44 -21.94 1.01
CA SER A 143 13.77 -21.56 -0.23
C SER A 143 14.21 -20.19 -0.77
N TRP A 144 14.91 -19.39 0.05
CA TRP A 144 15.45 -18.08 -0.33
C TRP A 144 16.85 -18.21 -0.92
N SER A 145 17.09 -17.51 -2.02
CA SER A 145 18.40 -17.42 -2.65
C SER A 145 18.70 -15.98 -3.04
N GLN A 146 19.96 -15.56 -2.93
CA GLN A 146 20.39 -14.26 -3.43
C GLN A 146 20.34 -14.28 -4.96
N CYS A 147 19.64 -13.34 -5.57
CA CYS A 147 19.51 -13.22 -7.02
C CYS A 147 20.22 -11.99 -7.59
N TYR A 148 20.59 -11.03 -6.74
CA TYR A 148 21.36 -9.85 -7.12
C TYR A 148 22.20 -9.33 -5.95
N THR A 149 23.41 -8.90 -6.25
CA THR A 149 24.26 -8.10 -5.38
C THR A 149 25.11 -7.15 -6.23
N ALA A 150 25.23 -5.90 -5.82
CA ALA A 150 26.17 -4.95 -6.41
C ALA A 150 26.41 -3.79 -5.45
N THR A 151 27.54 -3.11 -5.60
CA THR A 151 27.81 -1.90 -4.82
C THR A 151 26.84 -0.77 -5.18
N TYR A 152 26.71 0.22 -4.30
CA TYR A 152 25.90 1.41 -4.56
C TYR A 152 26.43 2.23 -5.75
N ALA A 153 27.71 2.12 -6.13
CA ALA A 153 28.29 2.70 -7.35
C ALA A 153 27.70 2.10 -8.64
N THR A 154 27.10 0.91 -8.55
CA THR A 154 26.51 0.25 -9.71
C THR A 154 25.17 0.89 -10.00
N SER A 155 25.13 1.72 -11.03
CA SER A 155 23.89 2.29 -11.57
C SER A 155 22.88 1.18 -11.93
N MET A 156 21.62 1.38 -11.59
CA MET A 156 20.56 0.46 -12.03
C MET A 156 20.22 0.74 -13.50
N GLY A 157 19.83 1.97 -13.84
CA GLY A 157 19.38 2.29 -15.20
C GLY A 157 18.27 1.36 -15.72
N THR A 158 17.71 1.65 -16.89
CA THR A 158 16.65 0.79 -17.45
C THR A 158 17.18 -0.61 -17.78
N THR A 159 18.38 -0.69 -18.37
CA THR A 159 18.97 -1.98 -18.80
C THR A 159 19.30 -2.88 -17.61
N ASN A 160 20.06 -2.42 -16.60
CA ASN A 160 20.39 -3.31 -15.50
C ASN A 160 19.17 -3.59 -14.63
N LEU A 161 18.23 -2.64 -14.48
CA LEU A 161 16.97 -2.93 -13.78
C LEU A 161 16.20 -4.07 -14.45
N ASN A 162 16.07 -4.09 -15.78
CA ASN A 162 15.42 -5.19 -16.50
C ASN A 162 16.17 -6.52 -16.31
N THR A 163 17.50 -6.51 -16.34
CA THR A 163 18.33 -7.70 -16.05
C THR A 163 18.11 -8.20 -14.62
N ILE A 164 18.08 -7.30 -13.63
CA ILE A 164 17.84 -7.61 -12.22
C ILE A 164 16.46 -8.22 -12.04
N LEU A 165 15.41 -7.61 -12.60
CA LEU A 165 14.04 -8.11 -12.47
C LEU A 165 13.84 -9.46 -13.16
N SER A 166 14.60 -9.75 -14.22
CA SER A 166 14.61 -11.03 -14.92
C SER A 166 15.35 -12.12 -14.14
N ALA A 167 16.44 -11.78 -13.45
CA ALA A 167 17.18 -12.72 -12.59
C ALA A 167 16.45 -12.98 -11.25
N CYS A 168 15.93 -11.91 -10.65
CA CYS A 168 15.15 -11.93 -9.42
C CYS A 168 13.67 -12.12 -9.73
N ASN A 169 13.25 -13.22 -10.37
CA ASN A 169 11.92 -13.37 -10.98
C ASN A 169 10.88 -14.19 -10.19
N LYS A 170 11.14 -14.55 -8.93
CA LYS A 170 10.21 -15.35 -8.13
C LYS A 170 9.12 -14.49 -7.46
N ASN A 171 8.11 -15.14 -6.86
CA ASN A 171 6.91 -14.48 -6.33
C ASN A 171 7.14 -13.61 -5.11
N MET A 172 8.21 -13.88 -4.36
CA MET A 172 8.61 -13.07 -3.21
C MET A 172 9.98 -12.45 -3.44
N LEU A 173 10.11 -11.21 -2.99
CA LEU A 173 11.36 -10.47 -3.02
C LEU A 173 11.69 -9.99 -1.61
N LEU A 174 12.98 -10.01 -1.32
CA LEU A 174 13.57 -9.35 -0.17
C LEU A 174 14.56 -8.34 -0.71
N LEU A 175 14.37 -7.08 -0.36
CA LEU A 175 15.33 -6.01 -0.62
C LEU A 175 16.10 -5.74 0.66
N GLY A 176 17.41 -5.59 0.56
CA GLY A 176 18.22 -5.17 1.67
C GLY A 176 19.49 -4.48 1.22
N CYS A 177 20.22 -3.95 2.18
CA CYS A 177 21.54 -3.37 1.95
C CYS A 177 22.46 -3.69 3.12
N ARG A 178 23.75 -3.60 2.87
CA ARG A 178 24.80 -3.87 3.85
C ARG A 178 26.07 -3.13 3.49
N GLN A 179 26.94 -2.91 4.47
CA GLN A 179 28.31 -2.53 4.19
C GLN A 179 29.01 -3.57 3.30
N THR A 180 29.77 -3.13 2.32
CA THR A 180 30.48 -4.01 1.37
C THR A 180 31.38 -5.00 2.11
N GLY A 181 31.25 -6.29 1.75
CA GLY A 181 31.97 -7.39 2.40
C GLY A 181 31.34 -7.90 3.71
N ASN A 182 30.31 -7.24 4.25
CA ASN A 182 29.55 -7.77 5.38
C ASN A 182 28.55 -8.84 4.89
N THR A 183 28.22 -9.80 5.75
CA THR A 183 27.17 -10.78 5.49
C THR A 183 25.82 -10.30 6.02
N ILE A 184 25.82 -9.62 7.16
CA ILE A 184 24.61 -9.13 7.83
C ILE A 184 24.09 -7.90 7.07
N MET A 185 22.78 -7.90 6.78
CA MET A 185 22.09 -6.77 6.18
C MET A 185 21.71 -5.75 7.25
N ASP A 186 22.10 -4.50 7.07
CA ASP A 186 21.82 -3.43 8.03
C ASP A 186 20.31 -3.17 8.11
N VAL A 187 19.66 -3.13 6.95
CA VAL A 187 18.21 -3.06 6.82
C VAL A 187 17.74 -3.95 5.66
N ALA A 188 16.66 -4.68 5.89
CA ALA A 188 16.02 -5.52 4.89
C ALA A 188 14.51 -5.60 5.11
N ALA A 189 13.76 -5.81 4.04
CA ALA A 189 12.34 -6.07 4.11
C ALA A 189 11.97 -7.06 3.01
N MET A 190 10.90 -7.82 3.23
CA MET A 190 10.38 -8.74 2.22
C MET A 190 8.87 -8.65 2.07
N GLY A 191 8.41 -8.99 0.87
CA GLY A 191 7.00 -8.96 0.50
C GLY A 191 6.77 -9.74 -0.78
N TYR A 192 5.50 -9.84 -1.17
CA TYR A 192 5.15 -10.34 -2.48
C TYR A 192 5.71 -9.39 -3.55
N ARG A 193 6.18 -9.96 -4.66
CA ARG A 193 6.72 -9.23 -5.81
C ARG A 193 5.77 -8.13 -6.27
N ALA A 194 4.47 -8.40 -6.31
CA ALA A 194 3.46 -7.43 -6.72
C ALA A 194 3.42 -6.19 -5.82
N ASP A 195 3.68 -6.35 -4.52
CA ASP A 195 3.73 -5.25 -3.56
C ASP A 195 5.07 -4.50 -3.64
N VAL A 196 6.18 -5.26 -3.69
CA VAL A 196 7.55 -4.73 -3.76
C VAL A 196 7.79 -3.93 -5.05
N LEU A 197 7.09 -4.29 -6.13
CA LEU A 197 7.14 -3.62 -7.43
C LEU A 197 5.91 -2.74 -7.70
N TYR A 198 5.17 -2.35 -6.65
CA TYR A 198 4.04 -1.44 -6.81
C TYR A 198 4.51 -0.11 -7.44
N ASN A 199 4.03 0.16 -8.65
CA ASN A 199 4.49 1.30 -9.44
C ASN A 199 3.87 2.61 -8.93
N CYS A 200 4.71 3.44 -8.34
CA CYS A 200 4.38 4.77 -7.84
C CYS A 200 4.68 5.89 -8.85
N ALA A 201 5.24 5.56 -10.03
CA ALA A 201 5.79 6.53 -10.97
C ALA A 201 6.64 7.58 -10.21
N THR A 202 6.47 8.86 -10.55
CA THR A 202 7.16 10.00 -9.94
C THR A 202 6.40 10.64 -8.77
N THR A 203 5.32 10.02 -8.28
CA THR A 203 4.53 10.56 -7.17
C THR A 203 5.34 10.52 -5.87
N SER A 204 5.61 11.70 -5.29
CA SER A 204 6.57 11.85 -4.18
C SER A 204 6.21 11.09 -2.91
N ASN A 205 4.92 11.07 -2.55
CA ASN A 205 4.41 10.44 -1.32
C ASN A 205 3.75 9.07 -1.52
N CYS A 206 3.81 8.52 -2.75
CA CYS A 206 3.20 7.22 -3.04
C CYS A 206 3.96 6.10 -2.34
N ARG A 207 3.21 5.20 -1.68
CA ARG A 207 3.66 3.92 -1.17
C ARG A 207 2.50 2.92 -1.16
N ASN A 208 2.80 1.64 -1.36
CA ASN A 208 1.89 0.53 -1.11
C ASN A 208 2.26 -0.12 0.21
N VAL A 209 1.32 -0.20 1.16
CA VAL A 209 1.58 -0.79 2.47
C VAL A 209 1.17 -2.26 2.44
N ALA A 210 2.16 -3.15 2.52
CA ALA A 210 1.96 -4.59 2.57
C ALA A 210 3.02 -5.25 3.45
N ASN A 211 2.65 -6.30 4.18
CA ASN A 211 3.52 -6.99 5.14
C ASN A 211 4.18 -6.03 6.16
N GLY A 212 3.51 -4.97 6.59
CA GLY A 212 4.06 -3.97 7.53
C GLY A 212 5.11 -3.02 6.93
N VAL A 213 5.28 -3.01 5.61
CA VAL A 213 6.30 -2.25 4.89
C VAL A 213 5.63 -1.32 3.88
N GLY A 214 6.12 -0.08 3.77
CA GLY A 214 5.68 0.88 2.77
C GLY A 214 6.56 0.81 1.53
N TRP A 215 6.14 0.02 0.54
CA TRP A 215 6.87 -0.22 -0.71
C TRP A 215 6.67 0.91 -1.72
N TYR A 216 7.70 1.23 -2.47
CA TYR A 216 7.60 2.08 -3.65
C TYR A 216 8.56 1.61 -4.73
N TYR A 217 8.08 1.64 -5.96
CA TYR A 217 8.87 1.31 -7.14
C TYR A 217 8.52 2.27 -8.28
N SER A 218 9.50 2.59 -9.11
CA SER A 218 9.33 3.18 -10.43
C SER A 218 10.61 2.86 -11.19
N ASP A 219 10.51 2.53 -12.47
CA ASP A 219 11.64 2.32 -13.37
C ASP A 219 12.41 3.60 -13.70
N VAL A 220 11.78 4.77 -13.52
CA VAL A 220 12.32 6.10 -13.84
C VAL A 220 12.39 7.02 -12.61
N TYR A 221 12.52 6.47 -11.41
CA TYR A 221 12.62 7.32 -10.22
C TYR A 221 13.41 6.62 -9.12
N SER A 222 12.77 5.70 -8.39
CA SER A 222 13.38 5.04 -7.24
C SER A 222 12.70 3.74 -6.89
N TRP A 223 13.46 2.85 -6.27
CA TRP A 223 12.99 1.59 -5.70
C TRP A 223 13.43 1.46 -4.25
N GLY A 224 12.52 1.07 -3.37
CA GLY A 224 12.84 0.84 -1.98
C GLY A 224 11.61 0.75 -1.08
N PHE A 225 11.83 1.05 0.19
CA PHE A 225 10.80 0.94 1.21
C PHE A 225 11.06 1.85 2.42
N ALA A 226 10.00 2.05 3.20
CA ALA A 226 10.05 2.58 4.56
C ALA A 226 9.22 1.68 5.50
N ASN A 227 9.21 1.97 6.80
CA ASN A 227 8.26 1.38 7.73
C ASN A 227 6.81 1.61 7.22
N GLY A 228 5.91 0.64 7.32
CA GLY A 228 4.56 0.74 6.75
C GLY A 228 3.73 1.93 7.23
N THR A 229 3.98 2.39 8.46
CA THR A 229 3.30 3.55 9.05
C THR A 229 3.89 4.89 8.61
N ASP A 230 5.12 4.89 8.12
CA ASP A 230 5.83 6.10 7.78
C ASP A 230 5.42 6.66 6.42
N SER A 231 5.34 8.00 6.34
CA SER A 231 5.34 8.69 5.06
C SER A 231 6.70 8.60 4.37
N VAL A 232 6.66 8.67 3.04
CA VAL A 232 7.83 8.76 2.16
C VAL A 232 7.84 10.13 1.48
N THR A 233 9.02 10.64 1.17
CA THR A 233 9.17 11.90 0.42
C THR A 233 10.23 11.68 -0.64
N ARG A 234 9.78 11.26 -1.83
CA ARG A 234 10.67 10.91 -2.94
C ARG A 234 10.97 12.18 -3.75
N SER A 235 12.24 12.56 -3.79
CA SER A 235 12.82 13.53 -4.73
C SER A 235 13.91 12.81 -5.53
N ILE A 236 13.50 11.91 -6.41
CA ILE A 236 14.31 10.86 -7.07
C ILE A 236 14.79 9.77 -6.09
N CYS A 237 14.81 10.02 -4.78
CA CYS A 237 14.82 9.00 -3.72
C CYS A 237 14.14 9.51 -2.45
N ASP A 238 13.84 8.61 -1.51
CA ASP A 238 13.21 8.94 -0.22
C ASP A 238 14.17 9.73 0.72
N THR A 239 13.88 11.01 0.88
CA THR A 239 14.66 11.96 1.69
C THR A 239 14.14 12.10 3.12
N SER A 240 13.04 11.42 3.48
CA SER A 240 12.50 11.49 4.84
C SER A 240 13.50 10.98 5.89
N SER A 241 13.52 11.64 7.05
CA SER A 241 14.36 11.30 8.21
C SER A 241 13.60 10.57 9.32
N THR A 242 12.27 10.49 9.24
CA THR A 242 11.45 9.79 10.24
C THR A 242 11.84 8.31 10.26
N ASN A 243 12.21 7.77 11.42
CA ASN A 243 12.64 6.37 11.55
C ASN A 243 13.67 5.95 10.49
N ALA A 244 14.68 6.80 10.23
CA ALA A 244 15.62 6.65 9.13
C ALA A 244 16.26 5.24 9.02
N GLY A 245 16.51 4.57 10.14
CA GLY A 245 17.04 3.20 10.18
C GLY A 245 16.21 2.16 9.44
N TYR A 246 14.91 2.41 9.25
CA TYR A 246 13.96 1.49 8.63
C TYR A 246 13.66 1.82 7.16
N ARG A 247 14.59 2.51 6.48
CA ARG A 247 14.40 2.98 5.11
C ARG A 247 15.48 2.48 4.18
N LEU A 248 15.10 2.17 2.96
CA LEU A 248 16.02 1.82 1.89
C LEU A 248 15.60 2.56 0.63
N CYS A 249 16.55 3.14 -0.10
CA CYS A 249 16.24 3.76 -1.38
C CYS A 249 17.40 3.67 -2.36
N TRP A 250 17.08 3.22 -3.56
CA TRP A 250 17.97 3.20 -4.71
C TRP A 250 17.36 4.02 -5.84
N HIS A 251 18.18 4.80 -6.52
CA HIS A 251 17.79 5.37 -7.81
C HIS A 251 17.69 4.24 -8.83
N THR A 252 16.61 4.24 -9.63
CA THR A 252 16.44 3.29 -10.74
C THR A 252 16.93 3.85 -12.07
N GLU A 253 17.16 5.16 -12.12
CA GLU A 253 17.78 5.85 -13.25
C GLU A 253 19.29 5.56 -13.31
N ASN A 254 20.00 6.26 -14.20
CA ASN A 254 21.45 6.10 -14.38
C ASN A 254 22.28 6.78 -13.26
N ILE A 255 21.91 6.52 -11.99
CA ILE A 255 22.49 7.12 -10.79
C ILE A 255 22.81 6.00 -9.78
N ASP A 256 23.76 6.25 -8.89
CA ASP A 256 24.15 5.40 -7.76
C ASP A 256 22.97 5.04 -6.82
N GLY A 257 23.19 4.13 -5.87
CA GLY A 257 22.28 3.98 -4.73
C GLY A 257 22.29 5.24 -3.83
N TYR A 258 21.29 5.39 -2.96
CA TYR A 258 21.13 6.60 -2.13
C TYR A 258 21.14 6.31 -0.63
N ARG A 259 20.36 5.34 -0.17
CA ARG A 259 20.14 5.10 1.26
C ARG A 259 20.23 3.63 1.64
N CYS A 260 20.93 3.38 2.73
CA CYS A 260 20.92 2.13 3.48
C CYS A 260 20.61 2.42 4.96
N GLY A 261 19.34 2.31 5.35
CA GLY A 261 18.88 2.68 6.68
C GLY A 261 19.12 4.16 6.97
N SER A 262 19.75 4.44 8.12
CA SER A 262 20.13 5.80 8.52
C SER A 262 21.30 6.37 7.71
N VAL A 263 21.99 5.55 6.91
CA VAL A 263 23.18 5.96 6.16
C VAL A 263 22.77 6.40 4.76
N ILE A 264 23.07 7.66 4.43
CA ILE A 264 23.09 8.14 3.05
C ILE A 264 24.47 7.83 2.48
N THR A 265 24.51 7.08 1.39
CA THR A 265 25.77 6.55 0.85
C THR A 265 25.70 6.41 -0.65
N TYR A 266 26.86 6.58 -1.28
CA TYR A 266 27.11 6.41 -2.70
C TYR A 266 28.40 5.58 -2.87
N GLY A 267 28.70 5.14 -4.09
CA GLY A 267 29.96 4.44 -4.33
C GLY A 267 30.03 3.02 -3.74
N ASN A 268 31.24 2.60 -3.33
CA ASN A 268 31.55 1.19 -3.08
C ASN A 268 31.47 0.74 -1.62
N ASN A 269 31.03 1.59 -0.70
CA ASN A 269 31.01 1.26 0.74
C ASN A 269 29.83 0.38 1.16
N TYR A 270 28.76 0.39 0.36
CA TYR A 270 27.54 -0.36 0.61
C TYR A 270 27.12 -1.14 -0.63
N GLU A 271 26.42 -2.23 -0.42
CA GLU A 271 25.86 -3.12 -1.44
C GLU A 271 24.34 -3.13 -1.39
N LYS A 272 23.74 -3.13 -2.58
CA LYS A 272 22.34 -3.48 -2.83
C LYS A 272 22.28 -5.00 -2.87
N VAL A 273 21.39 -5.62 -2.11
CA VAL A 273 21.17 -7.07 -2.15
C VAL A 273 19.71 -7.39 -2.34
N ILE A 274 19.44 -8.37 -3.20
CA ILE A 274 18.09 -8.89 -3.43
C ILE A 274 18.13 -10.40 -3.29
N TYR A 275 17.21 -10.91 -2.47
CA TYR A 275 16.89 -12.32 -2.39
C TYR A 275 15.50 -12.55 -2.95
N HIS A 276 15.25 -13.77 -3.41
CA HIS A 276 13.95 -14.16 -3.93
C HIS A 276 13.54 -15.56 -3.46
N SER A 277 12.24 -15.81 -3.41
CA SER A 277 11.68 -17.14 -3.13
C SER A 277 10.33 -17.28 -3.86
N ASN A 278 9.88 -18.51 -4.05
CA ASN A 278 8.57 -18.78 -4.67
C ASN A 278 7.42 -18.53 -3.69
#